data_AF-A0A1Q7X9D1-F1
#
_entry.id   AF-A0A1Q7X9D1-F1
#
_cell.length_a   1.000
_cell.length_b   1.000
_cell.length_c   1.000
_cell.angle_alpha   90.00
_cell.angle_beta   90.00
_cell.angle_gamma   90.00
#
_symmetry.space_group_name_H-M   'P 1'
#
loop_
_entity.id
_entity.type
_entity.pdbx_description
1 polymer ?
#
loop_
_entity_poly.entity_id
_entity_poly.type
_entity_poly.pdbx_seq_one_letter_code
_entity_poly.pdbx_strand_id
1 'polypeptide(L)'
;MRNRLTVDDLQKPLTFDSISPVWAERLERQQQPIPLSFKWLRWCLEMISFSKCVVGEAHGFSSSYTSNCQECGRIGSVFALSFTTHSYSKLQEYKQMFVKHWNEKHDFSK
;
A
#
# COMPACT_ATOMS: atom_id res chain seq x y z
N MET A 1 30.51 28.94 0.70
CA MET A 1 30.43 27.96 -0.39
C MET A 1 28.97 27.61 -0.59
N ARG A 2 28.37 27.96 -1.74
CA ARG A 2 26.97 27.65 -2.03
C ARG A 2 26.87 26.17 -2.38
N ASN A 3 26.24 25.36 -1.52
CA ASN A 3 25.83 24.01 -1.90
C ASN A 3 24.77 24.14 -2.98
N ARG A 4 25.24 23.98 -4.23
CA ARG A 4 24.41 23.84 -5.41
C ARG A 4 23.78 22.45 -5.28
N LEU A 5 22.58 22.38 -4.68
CA LEU A 5 21.71 21.22 -4.79
C LEU A 5 21.58 20.94 -6.30
N THR A 6 22.19 19.85 -6.74
CA THR A 6 22.18 19.42 -8.12
C THR A 6 20.74 19.04 -8.48
N VAL A 7 20.33 19.43 -9.68
CA VAL A 7 18.99 19.19 -10.29
C VAL A 7 18.76 17.68 -10.57
N ASP A 8 19.56 16.81 -9.95
CA ASP A 8 19.57 15.35 -10.06
C ASP A 8 18.77 14.64 -8.94
N ASP A 9 18.11 15.38 -8.04
CA ASP A 9 16.97 14.87 -7.25
C ASP A 9 15.70 14.81 -8.13
N LEU A 10 15.84 14.32 -9.36
CA LEU A 10 14.72 13.87 -10.18
C LEU A 10 14.06 12.71 -9.44
N GLN A 11 13.05 13.05 -8.65
CA GLN A 11 12.31 12.18 -7.75
C GLN A 11 12.00 10.85 -8.43
N LYS A 12 12.70 9.80 -8.00
CA LYS A 12 12.37 8.45 -8.43
C LYS A 12 10.96 8.14 -7.94
N PRO A 13 10.12 7.51 -8.78
CA PRO A 13 8.79 7.10 -8.34
C PRO A 13 8.91 6.25 -7.09
N LEU A 14 8.09 6.57 -6.09
CA LEU A 14 7.96 5.83 -4.86
C LEU A 14 7.65 4.36 -5.18
N THR A 15 8.38 3.46 -4.53
CA THR A 15 8.12 2.01 -4.62
C THR A 15 7.08 1.60 -3.59
N PHE A 16 6.53 0.38 -3.72
CA PHE A 16 5.59 -0.14 -2.75
C PHE A 16 6.16 -0.16 -1.33
N ASP A 17 7.42 -0.58 -1.15
CA ASP A 17 8.11 -0.57 0.14
C ASP A 17 8.20 0.82 0.78
N SER A 18 8.29 1.87 -0.03
CA SER A 18 8.34 3.25 0.48
C SER A 18 6.96 3.79 0.86
N ILE A 19 5.91 3.32 0.18
CA ILE A 19 4.53 3.78 0.39
C ILE A 19 3.87 3.02 1.55
N SER A 20 4.05 1.70 1.63
CA SER A 20 3.42 0.82 2.62
C SER A 20 4.40 -0.21 3.17
N PRO A 21 5.40 0.22 3.97
CA PRO A 21 6.52 -0.63 4.38
C PRO A 21 6.11 -1.88 5.17
N VAL A 22 5.14 -1.77 6.08
CA VAL A 22 4.65 -2.89 6.89
C VAL A 22 3.97 -3.92 6.00
N TRP A 23 3.11 -3.49 5.07
CA TRP A 23 2.48 -4.42 4.13
C TRP A 23 3.46 -4.99 3.11
N ALA A 24 4.47 -4.24 2.68
CA ALA A 24 5.54 -4.76 1.82
C ALA A 24 6.32 -5.88 2.52
N GLU A 25 6.71 -5.69 3.78
CA GLU A 25 7.37 -6.74 4.56
C GLU A 25 6.50 -8.00 4.67
N ARG A 26 5.21 -7.83 4.97
CA ARG A 26 4.26 -8.94 5.15
C ARG A 26 3.97 -9.70 3.87
N LEU A 27 3.79 -9.01 2.75
CA LEU A 27 3.34 -9.62 1.50
C LEU A 27 4.49 -10.14 0.64
N GLU A 28 5.69 -9.57 0.78
CA GLU A 28 6.83 -9.90 -0.10
C GLU A 28 7.95 -10.65 0.61
N ARG A 29 8.16 -10.41 1.92
CA ARG A 29 9.34 -10.91 2.64
C ARG A 29 8.99 -11.97 3.68
N GLN A 30 7.76 -11.99 4.18
CA GLN A 30 7.32 -12.99 5.14
C GLN A 30 6.60 -14.15 4.44
N GLN A 31 6.77 -15.35 5.00
CA GLN A 31 5.92 -16.48 4.62
C GLN A 31 4.47 -16.15 4.98
N GLN A 32 3.59 -16.34 4.01
CA GLN A 32 2.19 -15.98 4.16
C GLN A 32 1.53 -16.85 5.24
N PRO A 33 0.72 -16.23 6.10
CA PRO A 33 0.14 -16.95 7.21
C PRO A 33 -0.81 -18.03 6.68
N ILE A 34 -0.80 -19.19 7.33
CA ILE A 34 -1.68 -20.31 7.00
C ILE A 34 -3.14 -19.82 7.13
N PRO A 35 -4.02 -20.09 6.14
CA PRO A 35 -5.43 -19.73 6.21
C PRO A 35 -6.05 -20.10 7.57
N LEU A 36 -6.90 -19.22 8.12
CA LEU A 36 -7.58 -19.37 9.42
C LEU A 36 -6.66 -19.41 10.66
N SER A 37 -5.34 -19.33 10.53
CA SER A 37 -4.47 -19.11 11.68
C SER A 37 -4.76 -17.76 12.35
N PHE A 38 -4.41 -17.63 13.63
CA PHE A 38 -4.55 -16.36 14.35
C PHE A 38 -3.85 -15.20 13.63
N LYS A 39 -2.66 -15.47 13.06
CA LYS A 39 -1.90 -14.49 12.26
C LYS A 39 -2.66 -14.10 10.98
N TRP A 40 -3.24 -15.07 10.28
CA TRP A 40 -4.04 -14.82 9.08
C TRP A 40 -5.28 -13.98 9.39
N LEU A 41 -6.04 -14.36 10.41
CA LEU A 41 -7.24 -13.63 10.85
C LEU A 41 -6.91 -12.19 11.24
N ARG A 42 -5.82 -11.99 11.98
CA ARG A 42 -5.34 -10.64 12.34
C ARG A 42 -5.02 -9.81 11.09
N TRP A 43 -4.30 -10.37 10.12
CA TRP A 43 -3.98 -9.66 8.88
C TRP A 43 -5.22 -9.34 8.06
N CYS A 44 -6.20 -10.25 7.99
CA CYS A 44 -7.49 -9.98 7.36
C CYS A 44 -8.22 -8.80 8.02
N LEU A 45 -8.28 -8.75 9.35
CA LEU A 45 -8.90 -7.65 10.08
C LEU A 45 -8.18 -6.32 9.86
N GLU A 46 -6.84 -6.33 9.82
CA GLU A 46 -6.04 -5.14 9.53
C GLU A 46 -6.23 -4.66 8.07
N MET A 47 -6.38 -5.58 7.11
CA MET A 47 -6.68 -5.27 5.70
C MET A 47 -8.05 -4.64 5.49
N ILE A 48 -9.07 -5.06 6.27
CA ILE A 48 -10.43 -4.52 6.16
C ILE A 48 -10.53 -3.16 6.89
N SER A 49 -9.67 -2.90 7.86
CA SER A 49 -9.62 -1.64 8.58
C SER A 49 -9.06 -0.52 7.70
N PHE A 50 -9.86 0.51 7.41
CA PHE A 50 -9.45 1.64 6.58
C PHE A 50 -8.20 2.38 7.08
N SER A 51 -7.91 2.37 8.39
CA SER A 51 -6.70 2.99 8.94
C SER A 51 -5.47 2.08 8.93
N LYS A 52 -5.64 0.75 8.81
CA LYS A 52 -4.53 -0.21 8.90
C LYS A 52 -4.25 -0.95 7.59
N CYS A 53 -5.13 -0.84 6.60
CA CYS A 53 -4.92 -1.45 5.29
C CYS A 53 -3.76 -0.76 4.53
N VAL A 54 -3.37 -1.30 3.38
CA VAL A 54 -2.28 -0.76 2.53
C VAL A 54 -2.40 0.75 2.32
N VAL A 55 -3.59 1.20 1.94
CA VAL A 55 -3.90 2.61 1.68
C VAL A 55 -3.87 3.44 2.97
N GLY A 56 -4.41 2.89 4.06
CA GLY A 56 -4.41 3.57 5.36
C GLY A 56 -2.99 3.79 5.88
N GLU A 57 -2.13 2.76 5.78
CA GLU A 57 -0.71 2.85 6.10
C GLU A 57 -0.01 3.94 5.26
N ALA A 58 -0.25 3.94 3.95
CA ALA A 58 0.31 4.93 3.03
C ALA A 58 -0.03 6.38 3.40
N HIS A 59 -1.15 6.56 4.09
CA HIS A 59 -1.59 7.83 4.62
C HIS A 59 -1.37 7.95 6.15
N GLY A 60 -0.27 7.39 6.66
CA GLY A 60 0.14 7.54 8.06
C GLY A 60 -0.80 6.83 9.05
N PHE A 61 -1.35 5.69 8.67
CA PHE A 61 -2.33 4.92 9.45
C PHE A 61 -3.64 5.66 9.76
N SER A 62 -4.15 6.42 8.79
CA SER A 62 -5.39 7.19 8.93
C SER A 62 -6.52 6.65 8.06
N SER A 63 -7.73 6.58 8.63
CA SER A 63 -8.96 6.29 7.88
C SER A 63 -9.51 7.50 7.13
N SER A 64 -8.92 8.69 7.31
CA SER A 64 -9.42 9.94 6.73
C SER A 64 -9.35 9.98 5.20
N TYR A 65 -8.56 9.11 4.57
CA TYR A 65 -8.25 9.19 3.13
C TYR A 65 -8.94 8.15 2.26
N THR A 66 -9.43 7.04 2.83
CA THR A 66 -10.11 5.98 2.06
C THR A 66 -11.43 6.46 1.44
N SER A 67 -11.99 7.56 1.94
CA SER A 67 -13.19 8.23 1.41
C SER A 67 -12.88 9.36 0.42
N ASN A 68 -11.67 9.94 0.46
CA ASN A 68 -11.32 11.14 -0.33
C ASN A 68 -10.78 10.79 -1.72
N CYS A 69 -10.34 9.56 -1.92
CA CYS A 69 -9.92 9.06 -3.23
C CYS A 69 -10.63 7.74 -3.53
N GLN A 70 -11.58 7.78 -4.46
CA GLN A 70 -12.39 6.62 -4.85
C GLN A 70 -11.52 5.45 -5.34
N GLU A 71 -10.44 5.74 -6.07
CA GLU A 71 -9.54 4.71 -6.57
C GLU A 71 -8.75 4.04 -5.44
N CYS A 72 -8.27 4.81 -4.45
CA CYS A 72 -7.67 4.24 -3.24
C CYS A 72 -8.68 3.39 -2.44
N GLY A 73 -9.94 3.83 -2.32
CA GLY A 73 -11.00 3.02 -1.69
C GLY A 73 -11.24 1.69 -2.42
N ARG A 74 -11.30 1.73 -3.76
CA ARG A 74 -11.42 0.53 -4.62
C ARG A 74 -10.23 -0.41 -4.45
N ILE A 75 -9.01 0.13 -4.53
CA ILE A 75 -7.76 -0.61 -4.36
C ILE A 75 -7.71 -1.28 -2.99
N GLY A 76 -7.98 -0.55 -1.91
CA GLY A 76 -8.01 -1.12 -0.56
C GLY A 76 -9.01 -2.28 -0.41
N SER A 77 -10.20 -2.13 -1.01
CA SER A 77 -11.22 -3.18 -1.01
C SER A 77 -10.78 -4.42 -1.78
N VAL A 78 -10.12 -4.25 -2.93
CA VAL A 78 -9.60 -5.38 -3.71
C VAL A 78 -8.40 -6.04 -3.04
N PHE A 79 -7.53 -5.28 -2.36
CA PHE A 79 -6.47 -5.84 -1.53
C PHE A 79 -7.04 -6.76 -0.44
N ALA A 80 -8.05 -6.30 0.29
CA ALA A 80 -8.71 -7.10 1.32
C ALA A 80 -9.36 -8.37 0.74
N LEU A 81 -10.08 -8.26 -0.38
CA LEU A 81 -10.70 -9.42 -1.03
C LEU A 81 -9.64 -10.40 -1.57
N SER A 82 -8.59 -9.90 -2.20
CA SER A 82 -7.56 -10.73 -2.81
C SER A 82 -6.72 -11.43 -1.74
N PHE A 83 -6.46 -10.79 -0.61
CA PHE A 83 -5.80 -11.41 0.54
C PHE A 83 -6.67 -12.49 1.18
N THR A 84 -7.95 -12.20 1.45
CA THR A 84 -8.87 -13.17 2.07
C THR A 84 -9.12 -14.40 1.18
N THR A 85 -9.13 -14.23 -0.14
CA THR A 85 -9.32 -15.31 -1.12
C THR A 85 -8.02 -15.96 -1.60
N HIS A 86 -6.85 -15.58 -1.04
CA HIS A 86 -5.53 -16.09 -1.45
C HIS A 86 -5.22 -15.89 -2.95
N SER A 87 -5.79 -14.84 -3.55
CA SER A 87 -5.59 -14.49 -4.96
C SER A 87 -4.30 -13.67 -5.14
N TYR A 88 -3.14 -14.31 -5.03
CA TYR A 88 -1.85 -13.62 -5.05
C TYR A 88 -1.50 -12.92 -6.36
N SER A 89 -1.92 -13.47 -7.51
CA SER A 89 -1.75 -12.80 -8.80
C SER A 89 -2.48 -11.45 -8.84
N LYS A 90 -3.71 -11.41 -8.34
CA LYS A 90 -4.50 -10.17 -8.21
C LYS A 90 -3.88 -9.19 -7.23
N LEU A 91 -3.33 -9.68 -6.11
CA LEU A 91 -2.58 -8.81 -5.17
C LEU A 91 -1.41 -8.10 -5.85
N GLN A 92 -0.63 -8.81 -6.68
CA GLN A 92 0.52 -8.21 -7.38
C GLN A 92 0.09 -7.20 -8.46
N GLU A 93 -0.97 -7.49 -9.21
CA GLU A 93 -1.55 -6.55 -10.18
C GLU A 93 -1.99 -5.25 -9.49
N TYR A 94 -2.79 -5.37 -8.43
CA TYR A 94 -3.31 -4.22 -7.70
C TYR A 94 -2.23 -3.45 -6.94
N LYS A 95 -1.14 -4.11 -6.55
CA LYS A 95 0.07 -3.44 -6.04
C LYS A 95 0.68 -2.50 -7.07
N GLN A 96 0.83 -2.95 -8.31
CA GLN A 96 1.38 -2.09 -9.38
C GLN A 96 0.44 -0.92 -9.68
N MET A 97 -0.87 -1.17 -9.74
CA MET A 97 -1.88 -0.13 -9.92
C MET A 97 -1.85 0.90 -8.78
N PHE A 98 -1.72 0.43 -7.55
CA PHE A 98 -1.62 1.29 -6.37
C PHE A 98 -0.39 2.19 -6.41
N VAL A 99 0.79 1.62 -6.64
CA VAL A 99 2.04 2.39 -6.74
C VAL A 99 1.94 3.45 -7.83
N LYS A 100 1.44 3.08 -9.01
CA LYS A 100 1.23 4.02 -10.12
C LYS A 100 0.28 5.16 -9.71
N HIS A 101 -0.90 4.81 -9.20
CA HIS A 101 -1.90 5.79 -8.80
C HIS A 101 -1.36 6.74 -7.71
N TRP A 102 -0.63 6.21 -6.73
CA TRP A 102 -0.03 6.99 -5.66
C TRP A 102 0.95 8.04 -6.17
N ASN A 103 1.88 7.65 -7.03
CA ASN A 103 2.86 8.55 -7.66
C ASN A 103 2.21 9.58 -8.63
N GLU A 104 1.01 9.30 -9.14
CA GLU A 104 0.30 10.20 -10.05
C GLU A 104 -0.58 11.21 -9.32
N LYS A 105 -1.15 10.86 -8.17
CA LYS A 105 -2.22 11.64 -7.52
C LYS A 105 -1.94 12.08 -6.09
N HIS A 106 -1.03 11.43 -5.38
CA HIS A 106 -0.82 11.62 -3.94
C HIS A 106 0.62 12.00 -3.59
N ASP A 107 1.59 11.75 -4.47
CA ASP A 107 2.92 12.32 -4.34
C ASP A 107 2.91 13.80 -4.76
N PHE A 108 2.73 14.68 -3.76
CA PHE A 108 2.71 16.14 -3.92
C PHE A 108 4.10 16.75 -4.11
N SER A 109 5.14 15.93 -4.27
CA SER A 109 6.50 16.40 -4.50
C SER A 109 6.74 16.91 -5.93
N LYS A 110 5.72 16.85 -6.81
CA LYS A 110 5.71 17.38 -8.17
C LYS A 110 5.32 18.85 -8.26
#